data_AF-A0A7S1NFI1-F1
#
_entry.id   AF-A0A7S1NFI1-F1
#
_cell.length_a   1.000
_cell.length_b   1.000
_cell.length_c   1.000
_cell.angle_alpha   90.00
_cell.angle_beta   90.00
_cell.angle_gamma   90.00
#
_symmetry.space_group_name_H-M   'P 1'
#
loop_
_entity.id
_entity.type
_entity.pdbx_description
1 polymer ?
#
loop_
_entity_poly.entity_id
_entity_poly.type
_entity_poly.pdbx_seq_one_letter_code
_entity_poly.pdbx_strand_id
1 'polypeptide(L)'
;MEVVVVGAGVQGLSVALALKACVPEVRVTVVAEHFLQSTTSAGAAGLWEPYQIAGTPDALVNAWGKVSFDHFLELCHGPEAGEAGVQLMTAYQLYGPGEPTEPPSWRSIVLGFR
;
A
#
# COMPACT_ATOMS: atom_id res chain seq x y z
N MET A 1 0.37 23.52 14.37
CA MET A 1 1.41 23.31 13.33
C MET A 1 0.75 23.25 11.96
N GLU A 2 1.34 23.87 10.95
CA GLU A 2 0.82 23.86 9.57
C GLU A 2 1.77 23.05 8.67
N VAL A 3 1.22 22.08 7.95
CA VAL A 3 1.99 21.16 7.08
C VAL A 3 1.35 21.15 5.69
N VAL A 4 2.19 21.31 4.66
CA VAL A 4 1.78 21.13 3.28
C VAL A 4 2.27 19.77 2.80
N VAL A 5 1.36 18.94 2.30
CA VAL A 5 1.67 17.67 1.62
C VAL A 5 1.54 17.91 0.12
N VAL A 6 2.62 17.64 -0.62
CA VAL A 6 2.65 17.80 -2.08
C VAL A 6 2.30 16.48 -2.75
N GLY A 7 1.21 16.46 -3.52
CA GLY A 7 0.70 15.30 -4.25
C GLY A 7 -0.55 14.67 -3.62
N ALA A 8 -1.51 14.29 -4.46
CA ALA A 8 -2.79 13.70 -4.04
C ALA A 8 -2.99 12.24 -4.53
N GLY A 9 -1.89 11.54 -4.79
CA GLY A 9 -1.89 10.08 -4.98
C GLY A 9 -1.90 9.33 -3.63
N VAL A 10 -1.81 8.00 -3.69
CA VAL A 10 -1.90 7.13 -2.49
C VAL A 10 -0.88 7.51 -1.41
N GLN A 11 0.35 7.88 -1.79
CA GLN A 11 1.37 8.31 -0.84
C GLN A 11 1.01 9.62 -0.15
N GLY A 12 0.59 10.64 -0.89
CA GLY A 12 0.26 11.94 -0.33
C GLY A 12 -0.98 11.89 0.58
N LEU A 13 -2.04 11.21 0.15
CA LEU A 13 -3.28 11.11 0.92
C LEU A 13 -3.11 10.24 2.18
N SER A 14 -2.38 9.13 2.10
CA SER A 14 -2.10 8.29 3.29
C SER A 14 -1.25 9.04 4.32
N VAL A 15 -0.23 9.78 3.88
CA VAL A 15 0.58 10.64 4.77
C VAL A 15 -0.27 11.75 5.39
N ALA A 16 -1.11 12.43 4.61
CA ALA A 16 -1.98 13.48 5.12
C ALA A 16 -2.94 12.97 6.20
N LEU A 17 -3.51 11.78 5.99
CA LEU A 17 -4.38 11.11 6.95
C LEU A 17 -3.62 10.67 8.21
N ALA A 18 -2.44 10.05 8.05
CA ALA A 18 -1.60 9.63 9.16
C ALA A 18 -1.15 10.83 10.04
N LEU A 19 -0.77 11.95 9.42
CA LEU A 19 -0.45 13.19 10.14
C LEU A 19 -1.64 13.67 10.97
N LYS A 20 -2.83 13.69 10.37
CA LYS A 20 -4.08 14.07 11.06
C LYS A 20 -4.40 13.16 12.25
N ALA A 21 -4.09 11.87 12.15
CA ALA A 21 -4.32 10.91 13.23
C ALA A 21 -3.28 11.00 14.36
N CYS A 22 -2.01 11.22 14.02
CA CYS A 22 -0.90 11.12 14.98
C CYS A 22 -0.49 12.46 15.61
N VAL A 23 -0.84 13.60 15.01
CA VAL A 23 -0.40 14.92 15.49
C VAL A 23 -1.61 15.77 15.90
N PRO A 24 -1.82 16.00 17.21
CA PRO A 24 -2.92 16.84 17.69
C PRO A 24 -2.90 18.23 17.05
N GLU A 25 -4.08 18.72 16.66
CA GLU A 25 -4.29 20.07 16.12
C GLU A 25 -3.48 20.42 14.86
N VAL A 26 -2.90 19.44 14.16
CA VAL A 26 -2.21 19.70 12.90
C VAL A 26 -3.19 20.18 11.82
N ARG A 27 -2.80 21.25 11.12
CA ARG A 27 -3.47 21.72 9.90
C ARG A 27 -2.68 21.19 8.71
N VAL A 28 -3.29 20.29 7.96
CA VAL A 28 -2.69 19.68 6.77
C VAL A 28 -3.38 20.25 5.54
N THR A 29 -2.59 20.76 4.60
CA THR A 29 -3.06 21.21 3.28
C THR A 29 -2.42 20.31 2.23
N VAL A 30 -3.24 19.66 1.40
CA VAL A 30 -2.76 18.89 0.25
C VAL A 30 -2.74 19.79 -0.97
N VAL A 31 -1.59 19.93 -1.62
CA VAL A 31 -1.43 20.67 -2.87
C VAL A 31 -0.96 19.70 -3.95
N ALA A 32 -1.69 19.61 -5.05
CA ALA A 32 -1.34 18.72 -6.15
C ALA A 32 -1.78 19.30 -7.49
N GLU A 33 -1.08 18.92 -8.55
CA GLU A 33 -1.50 19.20 -9.93
C GLU A 33 -2.63 18.27 -10.39
N HIS A 34 -2.61 17.02 -9.92
CA HIS A 34 -3.57 15.98 -10.28
C HIS A 34 -4.23 15.36 -9.04
N PHE A 35 -5.52 15.08 -9.17
CA PHE A 35 -6.34 14.45 -8.13
C PHE A 35 -7.11 13.26 -8.72
N LEU A 36 -7.54 12.34 -7.83
CA LEU A 36 -8.42 11.22 -8.18
C LEU A 36 -7.91 10.43 -9.40
N GLN A 37 -8.75 10.31 -10.44
CA GLN A 37 -8.50 9.53 -11.66
C GLN A 37 -7.33 10.05 -12.51
N SER A 38 -6.82 11.25 -12.23
CA SER A 38 -5.67 11.83 -12.93
C SER A 38 -4.32 11.48 -12.29
N THR A 39 -4.31 10.69 -11.21
CA THR A 39 -3.08 10.27 -10.53
C THR A 39 -2.58 8.93 -11.07
N THR A 40 -1.27 8.67 -10.99
CA THR A 40 -0.71 7.34 -11.28
C THR A 40 -1.34 6.25 -10.41
N SER A 41 -1.71 6.58 -9.16
CA SER A 41 -2.37 5.65 -8.24
C SER A 41 -3.72 5.15 -8.76
N ALA A 42 -4.47 5.97 -9.51
CA ALA A 42 -5.75 5.55 -10.08
C ALA A 42 -5.60 4.54 -11.23
N GLY A 43 -4.44 4.53 -11.91
CA GLY A 43 -4.12 3.55 -12.95
C GLY A 43 -3.43 2.28 -12.41
N ALA A 44 -3.19 2.17 -11.10
CA ALA A 44 -2.54 1.01 -10.52
C ALA A 44 -3.48 -0.21 -10.50
N ALA A 45 -2.93 -1.42 -10.67
CA ALA A 45 -3.71 -2.66 -10.67
C ALA A 45 -4.36 -2.98 -9.31
N GLY A 46 -3.79 -2.47 -8.21
CA GLY A 46 -4.35 -2.62 -6.86
C GLY A 46 -3.99 -3.92 -6.13
N LEU A 47 -3.22 -4.83 -6.74
CA LEU A 47 -2.72 -6.03 -6.06
C LEU A 47 -1.62 -5.67 -5.07
N TRP A 48 -1.74 -6.16 -3.84
CA TRP A 48 -0.64 -6.13 -2.88
C TRP A 48 0.37 -7.22 -3.23
N GLU A 49 1.53 -6.82 -3.73
CA GLU A 49 2.66 -7.71 -4.04
C GLU A 49 3.96 -6.89 -3.98
N PRO A 50 4.76 -7.01 -2.90
CA PRO A 50 6.04 -6.33 -2.83
C PRO A 50 7.03 -6.89 -3.85
N TYR A 51 7.84 -6.00 -4.43
CA TYR A 51 8.93 -6.34 -5.35
C TYR A 51 10.24 -5.72 -4.87
N GLN A 52 11.36 -6.16 -5.46
CA GLN A 52 12.67 -5.63 -5.12
C GLN A 52 12.78 -4.15 -5.54
N ILE A 53 12.97 -3.26 -4.57
CA ILE A 53 13.15 -1.83 -4.81
C ILE A 53 14.64 -1.54 -4.81
N ALA A 54 15.16 -1.04 -5.94
CA ALA A 54 16.58 -0.72 -6.08
C ALA A 54 17.06 0.20 -4.95
N GLY A 55 18.15 -0.18 -4.28
CA GLY A 55 18.72 0.57 -3.17
C GLY A 55 18.01 0.41 -1.82
N THR A 56 16.93 -0.38 -1.73
CA THR A 56 16.22 -0.64 -0.48
C THR A 56 16.40 -2.10 -0.05
N PRO A 57 16.90 -2.38 1.17
CA PRO A 57 16.98 -3.74 1.69
C PRO A 57 15.60 -4.41 1.79
N ASP A 58 15.52 -5.68 1.40
CA ASP A 58 14.29 -6.50 1.48
C ASP A 58 13.67 -6.48 2.88
N ALA A 59 14.49 -6.45 3.94
CA ALA A 59 14.00 -6.38 5.31
C ALA A 59 13.14 -5.12 5.56
N LEU A 60 13.50 -3.98 4.96
CA LEU A 60 12.71 -2.75 5.08
C LEU A 60 11.46 -2.80 4.21
N VAL A 61 11.59 -3.30 2.98
CA VAL A 61 10.44 -3.50 2.07
C VAL A 61 9.39 -4.40 2.74
N ASN A 62 9.83 -5.50 3.35
CA ASN A 62 8.94 -6.44 4.04
C ASN A 62 8.38 -5.86 5.34
N ALA A 63 9.13 -5.05 6.08
CA ALA A 63 8.62 -4.37 7.27
C ALA A 63 7.49 -3.39 6.94
N TRP A 64 7.70 -2.52 5.94
CA TRP A 64 6.66 -1.60 5.49
C TRP A 64 5.48 -2.33 4.85
N GLY A 65 5.79 -3.31 4.00
CA GLY A 65 4.79 -4.17 3.37
C GLY A 65 3.89 -4.85 4.40
N LYS A 66 4.49 -5.39 5.48
CA LYS A 66 3.72 -6.01 6.57
C LYS A 66 2.78 -5.03 7.25
N VAL A 67 3.27 -3.85 7.64
CA VAL A 67 2.44 -2.82 8.28
C VAL A 67 1.28 -2.41 7.35
N SER A 68 1.54 -2.25 6.05
CA SER A 68 0.49 -1.96 5.08
C SER A 68 -0.51 -3.11 4.92
N PHE A 69 -0.04 -4.36 4.83
CA PHE A 69 -0.90 -5.53 4.69
C PHE A 69 -1.83 -5.69 5.90
N ASP A 70 -1.29 -5.54 7.12
CA ASP A 70 -2.07 -5.61 8.35
C ASP A 70 -3.16 -4.52 8.36
N HIS A 71 -2.83 -3.29 7.96
CA HIS A 71 -3.81 -2.20 7.84
C HIS A 71 -4.89 -2.48 6.80
N PHE A 72 -4.54 -3.02 5.63
CA PHE A 72 -5.52 -3.41 4.60
C PHE A 72 -6.42 -4.55 5.09
N LEU A 73 -5.87 -5.51 5.84
CA LEU A 73 -6.64 -6.60 6.42
C LEU A 73 -7.65 -6.10 7.47
N GLU A 74 -7.25 -5.15 8.31
CA GLU A 74 -8.16 -4.48 9.26
C GLU A 74 -9.28 -3.73 8.54
N LEU A 75 -8.96 -2.94 7.51
CA LEU A 75 -9.95 -2.24 6.68
C LEU A 75 -10.89 -3.22 5.97
N CYS A 76 -10.37 -4.32 5.44
CA CYS A 76 -11.15 -5.35 4.74
C CYS A 76 -12.19 -6.01 5.65
N HIS A 77 -11.92 -6.11 6.96
CA HIS A 77 -12.86 -6.66 7.94
C HIS A 77 -13.83 -5.61 8.51
N GLY A 78 -13.61 -4.32 8.20
CA GLY A 78 -14.46 -3.23 8.63
C GLY A 78 -15.70 -3.03 7.75
N PRO A 79 -16.70 -2.28 8.24
CA PRO A 79 -17.90 -1.95 7.46
C PRO A 79 -17.60 -1.05 6.25
N GLU A 80 -16.48 -0.33 6.26
CA GLU A 80 -16.08 0.61 5.21
C GLU A 80 -15.30 -0.05 4.06
N ALA A 81 -15.04 -1.37 4.11
CA ALA A 81 -14.20 -2.08 3.14
C ALA A 81 -14.59 -1.80 1.68
N GLY A 82 -15.90 -1.82 1.38
CA GLY A 82 -16.42 -1.58 0.04
C GLY A 82 -16.20 -0.15 -0.45
N GLU A 83 -16.33 0.85 0.42
CA GLU A 83 -16.08 2.26 0.09
C GLU A 83 -14.58 2.55 -0.03
N ALA A 84 -13.77 1.92 0.82
CA ALA A 84 -12.31 2.00 0.77
C ALA A 84 -11.71 1.26 -0.44
N GLY A 85 -12.49 0.40 -1.12
CA GLY A 85 -12.03 -0.38 -2.27
C GLY A 85 -11.05 -1.50 -1.90
N VAL A 86 -11.11 -2.02 -0.67
CA VAL A 86 -10.20 -3.05 -0.17
C VAL A 86 -10.94 -4.38 -0.02
N GLN A 87 -10.40 -5.44 -0.62
CA GLN A 87 -10.94 -6.79 -0.53
C GLN A 87 -9.83 -7.85 -0.50
N LEU A 88 -10.08 -8.97 0.19
CA LEU A 88 -9.23 -10.15 0.11
C LEU A 88 -9.51 -10.94 -1.17
N MET A 89 -8.45 -11.30 -1.87
CA MET A 89 -8.52 -12.07 -3.11
C MET A 89 -7.43 -13.14 -3.15
N THR A 90 -7.75 -14.30 -3.72
CA THR A 90 -6.77 -15.35 -4.01
C THR A 90 -6.05 -15.02 -5.31
N ALA A 91 -4.72 -15.08 -5.31
CA ALA A 91 -3.88 -14.89 -6.49
C ALA A 91 -3.00 -16.11 -6.74
N TYR A 92 -2.58 -16.29 -7.99
CA TYR A 92 -1.67 -17.35 -8.41
C TYR A 92 -0.49 -16.71 -9.16
N GLN A 93 0.72 -17.08 -8.77
CA GLN A 93 1.93 -16.72 -9.50
C GLN A 93 2.39 -17.96 -10.28
N LEU A 94 2.38 -17.86 -11.62
CA LEU A 94 2.69 -18.95 -12.52
C LEU A 94 4.08 -18.72 -13.13
N TYR A 95 4.87 -19.79 -13.21
CA TYR A 95 6.24 -19.75 -13.71
C TYR A 95 6.39 -20.62 -14.95
N GLY A 96 7.17 -20.14 -15.90
CA GLY A 96 7.56 -20.88 -17.10
C GLY A 96 8.64 -21.93 -16.83
N PRO A 97 8.92 -22.81 -17.81
CA PRO A 97 10.00 -23.78 -17.70
C PRO A 97 11.36 -23.09 -17.47
N GLY A 98 12.05 -23.47 -16.39
CA GLY A 98 13.39 -22.97 -16.06
C GLY A 98 13.41 -21.66 -15.26
N GLU A 99 12.26 -21.09 -14.90
CA GLU A 99 12.21 -19.91 -14.04
C GLU A 99 12.43 -20.26 -12.55
N PRO A 100 13.07 -19.37 -11.78
CA PRO A 100 13.24 -19.57 -10.34
C PRO A 100 11.89 -19.64 -9.62
N THR A 101 11.69 -20.66 -8.81
CA THR A 101 10.49 -20.87 -7.99
C THR A 101 10.75 -20.65 -6.51
N GLU A 102 11.83 -19.92 -6.18
CA GLU A 102 12.13 -19.57 -4.80
C GLU A 102 10.98 -18.76 -4.21
N PRO A 103 10.43 -19.16 -3.05
CA PRO A 103 9.31 -18.44 -2.48
C PRO A 103 9.70 -17.00 -2.14
N PRO A 104 8.86 -16.01 -2.49
CA PRO A 104 9.19 -14.60 -2.33
C PRO A 104 9.46 -14.26 -0.86
N SER A 105 10.30 -13.25 -0.62
CA SER A 105 10.73 -12.88 0.74
C SER A 105 9.57 -12.41 1.64
N TRP A 106 8.48 -11.92 1.05
CA TRP A 106 7.26 -11.49 1.73
C TRP A 106 6.23 -12.60 1.97
N ARG A 107 6.48 -13.85 1.56
CA ARG A 107 5.51 -14.97 1.63
C ARG A 107 4.85 -15.17 2.99
N SER A 108 5.54 -14.84 4.08
CA SER A 108 5.04 -15.00 5.46
C SER A 108 4.13 -13.86 5.92
N ILE A 109 3.98 -12.80 5.13
CA ILE A 109 3.11 -11.66 5.43
C ILE A 109 1.67 -11.96 5.05
N VAL A 110 1.47 -12.66 3.92
CA VAL A 110 0.15 -12.94 3.37
C VAL A 110 -0.50 -14.17 4.00
N LEU A 111 -1.81 -14.26 3.87
CA LEU A 111 -2.59 -15.39 4.35
C LEU A 111 -2.48 -16.56 3.35
N GLY A 112 -2.14 -17.76 3.84
CA GLY A 112 -2.31 -19.00 3.08
C GLY A 112 -1.37 -19.21 1.89
N PHE A 113 -0.18 -18.60 1.89
CA PHE A 113 0.86 -18.86 0.87
C PHE A 113 1.23 -20.35 0.82
N ARG A 114 1.27 -20.94 -0.38
CA ARG A 114 1.57 -22.36 -0.62
C ARG A 114 2.17 -22.60 -2.00
#